data_AF-A0A4Q6AFY4-F1
#
_entry.id   AF-A0A4Q6AFY4-F1
#
_cell.length_a   1.000
_cell.length_b   1.000
_cell.length_c   1.000
_cell.angle_alpha   90.00
_cell.angle_beta   90.00
_cell.angle_gamma   90.00
#
_symmetry.space_group_name_H-M   'P 1'
#
loop_
_entity.id
_entity.type
_entity.pdbx_description
1 polymer ?
#
loop_
_entity_poly.entity_id
_entity_poly.type
_entity_poly.pdbx_seq_one_letter_code
_entity_poly.pdbx_strand_id
1 'polypeptide(L)'
;MEITAAVLYGGSLAHYDVRVESGRECFARLSSFNGNPAQQPPHTIKLRKEGRHWVSDGVDNSLSDDLGYAVELKAKPILEGRRRDGSHPAG
;
A
#
# COMPACT_ATOMS: atom_id res chain seq x y z
N MET A 1 -0.75 2.86 -11.05
CA MET A 1 -2.16 2.99 -10.59
C MET A 1 -2.16 3.87 -9.35
N GLU A 2 -3.18 4.69 -9.15
CA GLU A 2 -3.36 5.50 -7.94
C GLU A 2 -4.53 4.95 -7.12
N ILE A 3 -4.33 4.71 -5.83
CA ILE A 3 -5.29 4.08 -4.92
C ILE A 3 -5.28 4.83 -3.60
N THR A 4 -6.44 5.17 -3.06
CA THR A 4 -6.53 5.67 -1.68
C THR A 4 -6.57 4.49 -0.69
N ALA A 5 -5.61 4.42 0.22
CA ALA A 5 -5.56 3.48 1.33
C ALA A 5 -5.89 4.19 2.65
N ALA A 6 -6.66 3.55 3.52
CA ALA A 6 -6.98 4.07 4.84
C ALA A 6 -6.42 3.11 5.90
N VAL A 7 -5.64 3.63 6.84
CA VAL A 7 -4.98 2.86 7.89
C VAL A 7 -5.18 3.53 9.25
N LEU A 8 -5.10 2.75 10.32
CA LEU A 8 -5.14 3.28 11.68
C LEU A 8 -3.72 3.61 12.14
N TYR A 9 -3.52 4.86 12.56
CA TYR A 9 -2.27 5.31 13.17
C TYR A 9 -2.56 5.97 14.51
N GLY A 10 -2.02 5.41 15.60
CA GLY A 10 -2.29 5.91 16.95
C GLY A 10 -3.79 5.92 17.32
N GLY A 11 -4.58 5.00 16.77
CA GLY A 11 -6.04 4.94 16.99
C GLY A 11 -6.87 5.90 16.14
N SER A 12 -6.25 6.66 15.24
CA SER A 12 -6.93 7.59 14.33
C SER A 12 -6.77 7.18 12.87
N LEU A 13 -7.75 7.53 12.02
CA LEU A 13 -7.68 7.22 10.59
C LEU A 13 -6.73 8.16 9.85
N ALA A 14 -5.81 7.56 9.09
CA ALA A 14 -4.93 8.22 8.16
C ALA A 14 -5.23 7.72 6.73
N HIS A 15 -5.51 8.65 5.82
CA HIS A 15 -5.76 8.36 4.41
C HIS A 15 -4.51 8.70 3.61
N TYR A 16 -4.08 7.73 2.81
CA TYR A 16 -2.93 7.83 1.95
C TYR A 16 -3.34 7.65 0.50
N ASP A 17 -2.90 8.54 -0.36
CA ASP A 17 -2.93 8.34 -1.80
C ASP A 17 -1.67 7.59 -2.21
N VAL A 18 -1.86 6.35 -2.66
CA VAL A 18 -0.78 5.43 -2.99
C VAL A 18 -0.64 5.29 -4.49
N ARG A 19 0.55 5.63 -4.99
CA ARG A 19 0.98 5.38 -6.34
C ARG A 19 1.74 4.07 -6.41
N VAL A 20 1.13 3.08 -7.05
CA VAL A 20 1.78 1.80 -7.36
C VAL A 20 2.58 1.99 -8.65
N GLU A 21 3.91 2.02 -8.52
CA GLU A 21 4.85 2.12 -9.65
C GLU A 21 5.17 0.74 -10.22
N SER A 22 5.41 -0.24 -9.34
CA SER A 22 5.63 -1.64 -9.71
C SER A 22 4.92 -2.56 -8.72
N GLY A 23 4.75 -3.84 -9.05
CA GLY A 23 4.16 -4.81 -8.12
C GLY A 23 4.95 -5.04 -6.81
N ARG A 24 6.09 -4.37 -6.63
CA ARG A 24 6.96 -4.46 -5.45
C ARG A 24 7.37 -3.09 -4.88
N GLU A 25 7.00 -1.99 -5.51
CA GLU A 25 7.32 -0.64 -5.02
C GLU A 25 6.12 0.28 -5.18
N CYS A 26 5.78 1.01 -4.11
CA CYS A 26 4.74 2.01 -4.14
C CYS A 26 5.10 3.22 -3.27
N PHE A 27 4.50 4.35 -3.61
CA PHE A 27 4.70 5.63 -2.94
C PHE A 27 3.37 6.07 -2.34
N ALA A 28 3.29 6.13 -1.02
CA ALA A 28 2.14 6.60 -0.28
C ALA A 28 2.33 8.06 0.13
N ARG A 29 1.34 8.90 -0.13
CA ARG A 29 1.31 10.29 0.31
C ARG A 29 0.10 10.51 1.21
N LEU A 30 0.32 11.06 2.41
CA LEU A 30 -0.74 11.37 3.35
C LEU A 30 -1.64 12.46 2.75
N SER A 31 -2.92 12.12 2.59
CA SER A 31 -3.97 12.96 2.04
C SER A 31 -4.75 13.64 3.16
N SER A 32 -5.13 12.87 4.19
CA SER A 32 -5.80 13.39 5.38
C SER A 32 -5.50 12.55 6.61
N PHE A 33 -5.53 13.18 7.78
CA PHE A 33 -5.40 12.52 9.07
C PHE A 33 -6.39 13.14 10.05
N ASN A 34 -7.20 12.30 10.68
CA ASN A 34 -8.26 12.75 11.60
C ASN A 34 -7.85 12.68 13.09
N GLY A 35 -6.56 12.45 13.37
CA GLY A 35 -6.03 12.40 14.73
C GLY A 35 -5.38 13.71 15.18
N ASN A 36 -4.56 13.62 16.23
CA ASN A 36 -3.81 14.75 16.75
C ASN A 36 -2.73 15.21 15.75
N PRO A 37 -2.74 16.46 15.24
CA PRO A 37 -1.73 16.96 14.31
C PRO A 37 -0.29 16.87 14.84
N ALA A 38 -0.10 16.91 16.16
CA ALA A 38 1.23 16.76 16.77
C ALA A 38 1.78 15.31 16.71
N GLN A 39 0.92 14.34 16.42
CA GLN A 39 1.26 12.91 16.27
C GLN A 39 0.91 12.42 14.86
N GLN A 40 0.97 13.32 13.88
CA GLN A 40 0.65 12.99 12.51
C GLN A 40 1.65 11.97 11.96
N PRO A 41 1.18 10.94 11.25
CA PRO A 41 2.09 10.01 10.61
C PRO A 41 2.85 10.69 9.46
N PRO A 42 3.92 10.06 8.96
CA PRO A 42 4.76 10.64 7.92
C PRO A 42 3.97 10.95 6.64
N HIS A 43 4.24 12.13 6.07
CA HIS A 43 3.51 12.65 4.90
C HIS A 43 3.81 11.89 3.61
N THR A 44 5.00 11.33 3.49
CA THR A 44 5.43 10.57 2.31
C THR A 44 6.16 9.33 2.76
N ILE A 45 5.72 8.18 2.26
CA ILE A 45 6.27 6.87 2.61
C ILE A 45 6.56 6.14 1.31
N LYS A 46 7.82 5.76 1.12
CA LYS A 46 8.21 4.85 0.05
C LYS A 46 8.19 3.43 0.61
N LEU A 47 7.31 2.60 0.06
CA LEU A 47 7.12 1.22 0.47
C LEU A 47 7.76 0.30 -0.57
N ARG A 48 8.49 -0.70 -0.08
CA ARG A 48 9.05 -1.78 -0.90
C ARG A 48 8.59 -3.12 -0.34
N LYS A 49 8.22 -4.03 -1.24
CA LYS A 49 7.83 -5.38 -0.89
C LYS A 49 9.07 -6.25 -0.73
N GLU A 50 9.30 -6.74 0.49
CA GLU A 50 10.36 -7.68 0.83
C GLU A 50 9.74 -9.01 1.30
N GLY A 51 9.70 -9.98 0.39
CA GLY A 51 9.04 -11.26 0.64
C GLY A 51 7.53 -11.11 0.84
N ARG A 52 7.08 -11.35 2.08
CA ARG A 52 5.67 -11.24 2.49
C ARG A 52 5.33 -9.92 3.17
N HIS A 53 6.34 -9.11 3.48
CA HIS A 53 6.18 -7.86 4.22
C HIS A 53 6.41 -6.66 3.31
N TRP A 54 5.83 -5.54 3.71
CA TRP A 54 6.11 -4.23 3.15
C TRP A 54 6.95 -3.44 4.15
N VAL A 55 8.05 -2.91 3.66
CA VAL A 55 9.02 -2.17 4.47
C VAL A 55 9.19 -0.75 3.96
N SER A 56 9.60 0.15 4.84
CA SER A 56 10.05 1.49 4.48
C SER A 56 11.23 1.88 5.37
N ASP A 57 12.10 2.75 4.86
CA ASP A 57 13.27 3.22 5.61
C ASP A 57 12.93 4.31 6.65
N GLY A 58 11.70 4.83 6.64
CA GLY A 58 11.34 6.05 7.38
C GLY A 58 10.14 5.94 8.31
N VAL A 59 9.45 4.80 8.34
CA VAL A 59 8.28 4.59 9.21
C VAL A 59 8.28 3.21 9.84
N ASP A 60 7.47 3.05 10.89
CA ASP A 60 7.30 1.76 11.56
C ASP A 60 6.89 0.64 10.59
N ASN A 61 7.43 -0.55 10.83
CA ASN A 61 7.13 -1.74 10.02
C ASN A 61 5.63 -2.07 10.02
N SER A 62 4.93 -1.87 11.14
CA SER A 62 3.48 -2.11 11.23
C SER A 62 2.69 -1.21 10.29
N LEU A 63 3.03 0.09 10.22
CA LEU A 63 2.37 1.03 9.31
C LEU A 63 2.69 0.67 7.85
N SER A 64 3.92 0.23 7.59
CA SER A 64 4.36 -0.19 6.26
C SER A 64 3.59 -1.42 5.77
N ASP A 65 3.47 -2.44 6.63
CA ASP A 65 2.72 -3.66 6.37
C ASP A 65 1.22 -3.37 6.17
N ASP A 66 0.60 -2.56 7.03
CA ASP A 66 -0.82 -2.21 6.93
C ASP A 66 -1.14 -1.46 5.63
N LEU A 67 -0.30 -0.48 5.26
CA LEU A 67 -0.45 0.25 4.00
C LEU A 67 -0.26 -0.67 2.79
N GLY A 68 0.81 -1.46 2.80
CA GLY A 68 1.10 -2.40 1.71
C GLY A 68 0.00 -3.43 1.53
N TYR A 69 -0.55 -3.96 2.62
CA TYR A 69 -1.66 -4.91 2.59
C TYR A 69 -2.95 -4.26 2.07
N ALA A 70 -3.29 -3.05 2.52
CA ALA A 70 -4.46 -2.32 2.01
C ALA A 70 -4.36 -2.05 0.51
N VAL A 71 -3.15 -1.74 0.03
CA VAL A 71 -2.85 -1.56 -1.39
C VAL A 71 -3.01 -2.88 -2.14
N GLU A 72 -2.50 -3.99 -1.61
CA GLU A 72 -2.68 -5.30 -2.22
C GLU A 72 -4.15 -5.70 -2.31
N LEU A 73 -4.95 -5.47 -1.26
CA LEU A 73 -6.38 -5.77 -1.30
C LEU A 73 -7.12 -4.99 -2.39
N LYS A 74 -6.78 -3.71 -2.57
CA LYS A 74 -7.40 -2.86 -3.59
C LYS A 74 -6.83 -3.06 -5.00
N ALA A 75 -5.55 -3.45 -5.10
CA ALA A 75 -4.84 -3.70 -6.35
C ALA A 75 -4.91 -5.16 -6.82
N LYS A 76 -5.39 -6.10 -5.97
CA LYS A 76 -5.56 -7.54 -6.29
C LYS A 76 -6.24 -7.82 -7.63
N PRO A 77 -7.28 -7.09 -8.06
CA PRO A 77 -7.89 -7.29 -9.38
C PRO A 77 -6.91 -7.08 -10.55
N ILE A 78 -5.84 -6.30 -10.35
CA ILE A 78 -4.87 -5.91 -11.39
C ILE A 78 -3.56 -6.69 -11.25
N LEU A 79 -3.16 -7.03 -10.02
CA LEU A 79 -1.96 -7.83 -9.77
C LEU A 79 -2.15 -9.31 -10.15
N GLU A 80 -3.36 -9.86 -10.04
CA GLU A 80 -3.68 -11.22 -10.51
C GLU A 80 -4.06 -11.27 -12.00
N GLY A 81 -4.52 -10.16 -12.59
CA GLY A 81 -4.90 -10.06 -14.00
C GLY A 81 -3.77 -10.33 -15.00
N ARG A 82 -2.50 -10.30 -14.56
CA ARG A 82 -1.35 -10.62 -15.41
C ARG A 82 -0.96 -12.11 -15.42
N ARG A 83 -1.66 -12.97 -14.68
CA ARG A 83 -1.41 -14.43 -14.63
C ARG A 83 -2.42 -15.29 -15.38
N ARG A 84 -3.37 -14.69 -16.11
CA ARG A 84 -4.31 -15.41 -17.00
C ARG A 84 -4.07 -15.04 -18.47
N ASP A 85 -2.90 -15.37 -18.97
CA ASP A 85 -2.71 -15.70 -20.38
C ASP A 85 -1.95 -17.03 -20.43
N GLY A 86 -2.64 -18.07 -19.96
CA GLY A 86 -2.21 -19.45 -20.03
C GLY A 86 -3.17 -20.14 -20.98
N SER A 87 -2.79 -20.16 -22.25
CA SER A 87 -3.45 -20.91 -23.32
C SER A 87 -3.78 -22.32 -22.84
N HIS A 88 -5.05 -22.69 -22.85
CA HIS A 88 -5.49 -24.08 -22.76
C HIS A 88 -5.47 -24.67 -24.18
N PRO A 89 -4.64 -25.68 -24.49
CA PRO A 89 -4.93 -26.59 -25.57
C PRO A 89 -5.77 -27.74 -25.00
N ALA A 90 -7.00 -27.89 -25.46
CA ALA A 90 -7.72 -29.15 -25.50
C ALA A 90 -8.06 -29.36 -26.98
N GLY A 91 -7.57 -30.39 -27.67
CA GLY A 91 -7.49 -31.78 -27.21
C GLY A 91 -8.68 -32.48 -27.81
#